data_AF-A0A268P5E7-F1
#
_entry.id   AF-A0A268P5E7-F1
#
_cell.length_a   1.000
_cell.length_b   1.000
_cell.length_c   1.000
_cell.angle_alpha   90.00
_cell.angle_beta   90.00
_cell.angle_gamma   90.00
#
_symmetry.space_group_name_H-M   'P 1'
#
loop_
_entity.id
_entity.type
_entity.pdbx_description
1 polymer ?
#
loop_
_entity_poly.entity_id
_entity_poly.type
_entity_poly.pdbx_seq_one_letter_code
_entity_poly.pdbx_strand_id
1 'polypeptide(L)'
;MELPETSKRVLQIVERQLRAQNEKGIAEYGQTIDDAQGYDWTLEALSECVDAMQYMARRMLELEGENERIRTENERIKEGTREALKIITDNMLSLEKENKKLKEAQASQTN
;
A
#
# COMPACT_ATOMS: atom_id res chain seq x y z
N MET A 1 7.66 9.29 30.10
CA MET A 1 6.66 9.10 29.02
C MET A 1 7.16 7.94 28.18
N GLU A 2 6.35 6.91 27.95
CA GLU A 2 6.76 5.80 27.09
C GLU A 2 6.69 6.18 25.61
N LEU A 3 7.60 5.63 24.81
CA LEU A 3 7.59 5.80 23.36
C LEU A 3 6.46 4.97 22.72
N PRO A 4 5.83 5.47 21.64
CA PRO A 4 4.92 4.68 20.82
C PRO A 4 5.61 3.46 20.20
N GLU A 5 4.84 2.42 19.88
CA GLU A 5 5.37 1.16 19.36
C GLU A 5 6.18 1.34 18.06
N THR A 6 5.71 2.21 17.16
CA THR A 6 6.44 2.55 15.93
C THR A 6 7.82 3.13 16.23
N SER A 7 7.92 4.03 17.21
CA SER A 7 9.20 4.63 17.62
C SER A 7 10.13 3.60 18.25
N LYS A 8 9.60 2.69 19.07
CA LYS A 8 10.37 1.55 19.63
C LYS A 8 10.96 0.68 18.52
N ARG A 9 10.16 0.37 17.50
CA ARG A 9 10.60 -0.41 16.33
C ARG A 9 11.68 0.30 15.52
N VAL A 10 11.54 1.61 15.28
CA VAL A 10 12.56 2.40 14.57
C VAL A 10 13.87 2.39 15.34
N LEU A 11 13.84 2.60 16.66
CA LEU A 11 15.03 2.55 17.50
C LEU A 11 15.75 1.20 17.42
N GLN A 12 15.01 0.09 17.48
CA GLN A 12 15.58 -1.25 17.35
C GLN A 12 16.26 -1.46 15.98
N ILE A 13 15.68 -0.93 14.91
CA ILE A 13 16.27 -1.01 13.57
C ILE A 13 17.56 -0.20 13.53
N VAL A 14 17.54 1.04 14.01
CA VAL A 14 18.70 1.94 14.03
C VAL A 14 19.83 1.34 14.85
N GLU A 15 19.55 0.86 16.06
CA GLU A 15 20.56 0.24 16.93
C GLU A 15 21.25 -0.94 16.24
N ARG A 16 20.46 -1.84 15.64
CA ARG A 16 21.00 -3.00 14.92
C ARG A 16 21.88 -2.57 13.73
N GLN A 17 21.47 -1.55 12.98
CA GLN A 17 22.26 -1.06 11.84
C GLN A 17 23.56 -0.39 12.29
N LEU A 18 23.54 0.40 13.37
CA LEU A 18 24.75 1.00 13.94
C LEU A 18 25.76 -0.09 14.36
N ARG A 19 25.30 -1.16 15.01
CA ARG A 19 26.16 -2.29 15.37
C ARG A 19 26.76 -2.97 14.14
N ALA A 20 25.93 -3.27 13.14
CA ALA A 20 26.38 -3.92 11.91
C ALA A 20 27.39 -3.06 11.12
N GLN A 21 27.18 -1.75 11.05
CA GLN A 21 28.11 -0.84 10.37
C GLN A 21 29.43 -0.70 11.13
N ASN A 22 29.41 -0.69 12.47
CA ASN A 22 30.64 -0.73 13.26
C ASN A 22 31.42 -2.04 13.06
N GLU A 23 30.73 -3.19 13.05
CA GLU A 23 31.36 -4.48 12.77
C GLU A 23 31.97 -4.52 11.36
N LYS A 24 31.24 -3.99 10.36
CA LYS A 24 31.74 -3.85 8.98
C LYS A 24 32.96 -2.94 8.94
N GLY A 25 32.92 -1.78 9.59
CA GLY A 25 34.03 -0.83 9.64
C GLY A 25 35.30 -1.44 10.26
N ILE A 26 35.14 -2.19 11.37
CA ILE A 26 36.26 -2.94 11.97
C ILE A 26 36.78 -4.02 11.01
N ALA A 27 35.90 -4.74 10.31
CA ALA A 27 36.31 -5.78 9.37
C ALA A 27 37.02 -5.23 8.12
N GLU A 28 36.57 -4.10 7.57
CA GLU A 28 37.10 -3.48 6.36
C GLU A 28 38.35 -2.62 6.63
N TYR A 29 38.35 -1.85 7.73
CA TYR A 29 39.36 -0.85 8.01
C TYR A 29 40.19 -1.14 9.27
N GLY A 30 39.86 -2.18 10.03
CA GLY A 30 40.61 -2.60 11.22
C GLY A 30 40.44 -1.67 12.44
N GLN A 31 39.58 -0.67 12.35
CA GLN A 31 39.44 0.39 13.34
C GLN A 31 37.97 0.85 13.45
N THR A 32 37.64 1.52 14.54
CA THR A 32 36.32 2.14 14.72
C THR A 32 36.25 3.46 13.96
N ILE A 33 35.05 4.02 13.80
CA ILE A 33 34.88 5.35 13.19
C ILE A 33 35.56 6.46 14.02
N ASP A 34 35.61 6.29 15.34
CA ASP A 34 36.26 7.25 16.24
C ASP A 34 37.78 7.25 16.08
N ASP A 35 38.36 6.10 15.73
CA ASP A 35 39.80 5.93 15.53
C ASP A 35 40.23 6.18 14.08
N ALA A 36 39.28 6.33 13.16
CA ALA A 36 39.56 6.36 11.74
C ALA A 36 40.27 7.66 11.29
N GLN A 37 41.41 7.52 10.62
CA GLN A 37 42.23 8.63 10.12
C GLN A 37 42.46 8.53 8.60
N GLY A 38 42.64 9.67 7.93
CA GLY A 38 43.11 9.72 6.54
C GLY A 38 42.06 9.46 5.45
N TYR A 39 40.78 9.39 5.81
CA TYR A 39 39.65 9.26 4.87
C TYR A 39 38.63 10.37 5.12
N ASP A 40 37.96 10.86 4.05
CA ASP A 40 36.91 11.87 4.18
C ASP A 40 35.57 11.21 4.54
N TRP A 41 35.41 10.89 5.82
CA TRP A 41 34.20 10.28 6.36
C TRP A 41 32.95 11.15 6.19
N THR A 42 33.11 12.47 6.05
CA THR A 42 31.97 13.36 5.79
C THR A 42 31.45 13.13 4.37
N LEU A 43 32.35 13.05 3.39
CA LEU A 43 31.98 12.74 2.01
C LEU A 43 31.34 11.36 1.88
N GLU A 44 31.88 10.35 2.58
CA GLU A 44 31.31 9.00 2.60
C GLU A 44 29.88 9.00 3.13
N ALA A 45 29.65 9.61 4.29
CA ALA A 45 28.33 9.69 4.90
C ALA A 45 27.33 10.45 4.00
N LEU A 46 27.77 11.51 3.32
CA LEU A 46 26.94 12.22 2.35
C LEU A 46 26.60 11.34 1.14
N SER A 47 27.54 10.53 0.67
CA SER A 47 27.32 9.60 -0.44
C SER A 47 26.31 8.51 -0.05
N GLU A 48 26.44 7.92 1.13
CA GLU A 48 25.46 6.96 1.66
C GLU A 48 24.06 7.59 1.84
N CYS A 49 23.99 8.86 2.26
CA CYS A 49 22.73 9.59 2.33
C CYS A 49 22.09 9.77 0.94
N VAL A 50 22.88 10.07 -0.09
CA VAL A 50 22.40 10.17 -1.47
C VAL A 50 21.84 8.83 -1.95
N ASP A 51 22.55 7.73 -1.72
CA ASP A 51 22.07 6.39 -2.07
C ASP A 51 20.77 6.04 -1.34
N ALA A 52 20.68 6.32 -0.04
CA ALA A 52 19.46 6.14 0.73
C ALA A 52 18.29 6.95 0.15
N MET A 53 18.52 8.22 -0.21
CA MET A 53 17.51 9.07 -0.86
C MET A 53 17.06 8.50 -2.21
N GLN A 54 17.97 7.95 -3.02
CA GLN A 54 17.64 7.30 -4.28
C GLN A 54 16.77 6.06 -4.08
N TYR A 55 17.09 5.21 -3.11
CA TYR A 55 16.26 4.04 -2.77
C TYR A 55 14.87 4.45 -2.29
N MET A 56 14.78 5.49 -1.44
CA MET A 56 13.49 6.03 -0.99
C MET A 56 12.67 6.58 -2.15
N ALA A 57 13.26 7.40 -3.02
CA ALA A 57 12.58 7.96 -4.19
C ALA A 57 12.06 6.87 -5.13
N ARG A 58 12.88 5.84 -5.41
CA ARG A 58 12.43 4.69 -6.21
C ARG A 58 11.23 3.99 -5.57
N ARG A 59 11.27 3.76 -4.26
CA ARG A 59 10.17 3.09 -3.55
C ARG A 59 8.89 3.94 -3.56
N MET A 60 9.02 5.26 -3.45
CA MET A 60 7.88 6.19 -3.57
C MET A 60 7.23 6.09 -4.94
N LEU A 61 8.01 6.11 -6.02
CA LEU A 61 7.49 5.98 -7.39
C LEU A 61 6.78 4.63 -7.62
N GLU A 62 7.32 3.54 -7.07
CA GLU A 62 6.66 2.23 -7.11
C GLU A 62 5.31 2.24 -6.39
N LEU A 63 5.26 2.86 -5.20
CA LEU A 63 4.03 2.98 -4.41
C LEU A 63 3.00 3.89 -5.08
N GLU A 64 3.43 4.97 -5.73
CA GLU A 64 2.56 5.84 -6.52
C GLU A 64 1.93 5.10 -7.68
N GLY A 65 2.73 4.32 -8.44
CA GLY A 65 2.23 3.48 -9.53
C GLY A 65 1.24 2.42 -9.06
N GLU A 66 1.52 1.75 -7.93
CA GLU A 66 0.61 0.75 -7.36
C GLU A 66 -0.69 1.39 -6.85
N ASN A 67 -0.61 2.56 -6.22
CA ASN A 67 -1.79 3.31 -5.79
C ASN A 67 -2.67 3.71 -6.97
N GLU A 68 -2.06 4.17 -8.07
CA GLU A 68 -2.81 4.54 -9.28
C GLU A 68 -3.51 3.32 -9.88
N ARG A 69 -2.80 2.19 -9.99
CA ARG A 69 -3.36 0.92 -10.45
C ARG A 69 -4.56 0.49 -9.60
N ILE A 70 -4.44 0.57 -8.28
CA ILE A 70 -5.51 0.24 -7.34
C ILE A 70 -6.70 1.21 -7.49
N ARG A 71 -6.46 2.50 -7.73
CA ARG A 71 -7.53 3.48 -7.97
C ARG A 71 -8.30 3.16 -9.25
N THR A 72 -7.62 2.93 -10.36
CA THR A 72 -8.26 2.57 -11.64
C THR A 72 -9.08 1.27 -11.51
N GLU A 73 -8.52 0.25 -10.85
CA GLU A 73 -9.23 -1.02 -10.62
C GLU A 73 -10.49 -0.81 -9.78
N ASN A 74 -10.41 0.00 -8.72
CA ASN A 74 -11.56 0.35 -7.88
C ASN A 74 -12.64 1.10 -8.65
N GLU A 75 -12.28 2.02 -9.54
CA GLU A 75 -13.24 2.73 -10.39
C GLU A 75 -13.95 1.77 -11.34
N ARG A 76 -13.20 0.85 -11.97
CA ARG A 76 -13.75 -0.19 -12.84
C ARG A 76 -14.75 -1.08 -12.10
N ILE A 77 -14.41 -1.52 -10.89
CA ILE A 77 -15.29 -2.36 -10.05
C ILE A 77 -16.56 -1.58 -9.67
N LYS A 78 -16.43 -0.31 -9.28
CA LYS A 78 -17.58 0.54 -8.95
C LYS A 78 -18.54 0.68 -10.12
N GLU A 79 -18.02 0.92 -11.31
CA GLU A 79 -18.86 1.08 -12.51
C GLU A 79 -19.52 -0.25 -12.89
N GLY A 80 -18.78 -1.36 -12.86
CA GLY A 80 -19.35 -2.69 -13.09
C GLY A 80 -20.44 -3.05 -12.08
N THR A 81 -20.26 -2.67 -10.81
CA THR A 81 -21.26 -2.87 -9.75
C THR A 81 -22.51 -2.02 -10.01
N ARG A 82 -22.35 -0.77 -10.45
CA ARG A 82 -23.46 0.11 -10.81
C ARG A 82 -24.30 -0.46 -11.96
N GLU A 83 -23.65 -0.94 -13.01
CA GLU A 83 -24.35 -1.53 -14.16
C GLU A 83 -25.08 -2.83 -13.77
N ALA A 84 -24.44 -3.69 -12.99
CA ALA A 84 -25.08 -4.90 -12.48
C ALA A 84 -26.32 -4.58 -11.63
N LEU A 85 -26.25 -3.56 -10.76
CA LEU A 85 -27.39 -3.11 -9.95
C LEU A 85 -28.55 -2.60 -10.81
N LYS A 86 -28.25 -1.87 -11.89
CA LYS A 86 -29.26 -1.39 -12.83
C LYS A 86 -29.99 -2.57 -13.50
N ILE A 87 -29.25 -3.55 -14.02
CA ILE A 87 -29.81 -4.75 -14.63
C ILE A 87 -30.71 -5.51 -13.65
N ILE A 88 -30.25 -5.69 -12.40
CA ILE A 88 -31.04 -6.36 -11.36
C ILE A 88 -32.34 -5.58 -11.08
N THR A 89 -32.26 -4.25 -11.00
CA THR A 89 -33.42 -3.40 -10.75
C THR A 89 -34.45 -3.49 -11.89
N ASP A 90 -33.99 -3.42 -13.14
CA ASP A 90 -34.85 -3.54 -14.31
C ASP A 90 -35.54 -4.91 -14.38
N ASN A 91 -34.79 -5.98 -14.09
CA ASN A 91 -35.34 -7.33 -14.01
C ASN A 91 -36.38 -7.48 -12.90
N MET A 92 -36.13 -6.92 -11.71
CA MET A 92 -37.10 -6.92 -10.61
C MET A 92 -38.41 -6.23 -11.00
N LEU A 93 -38.33 -5.06 -11.64
CA LEU A 93 -39.52 -4.33 -12.10
C LEU A 93 -40.31 -5.12 -13.15
N SER A 94 -39.63 -5.85 -14.05
CA SER A 94 -40.30 -6.72 -15.02
C SER A 94 -41.02 -7.88 -14.33
N LEU A 95 -40.35 -8.56 -13.40
CA LEU A 95 -40.92 -9.67 -12.62
C LEU A 95 -42.11 -9.24 -11.78
N GLU A 96 -42.08 -8.04 -11.17
CA GLU A 96 -43.22 -7.48 -10.45
C GLU A 96 -44.44 -7.28 -11.36
N LYS A 97 -44.23 -6.76 -12.58
CA LYS A 97 -45.30 -6.60 -13.58
C LYS A 97 -45.88 -7.94 -14.02
N GLU A 98 -45.04 -8.94 -14.29
CA GLU A 98 -45.48 -10.29 -14.66
C GLU A 98 -46.27 -10.96 -13.54
N ASN A 99 -45.78 -10.88 -12.30
CA ASN A 99 -46.48 -11.40 -11.13
C ASN A 99 -47.85 -10.75 -10.94
N LYS A 100 -47.98 -9.44 -11.18
CA LYS A 100 -49.27 -8.75 -11.13
C LYS A 100 -50.24 -9.31 -12.17
N LYS A 101 -49.81 -9.45 -13.43
CA LYS A 101 -50.64 -10.03 -14.51
C LYS A 101 -51.08 -11.46 -14.20
N LEU A 102 -50.18 -12.29 -13.64
CA LEU A 102 -50.50 -13.66 -13.25
C LEU A 102 -51.58 -13.72 -12.16
N LYS A 103 -51.48 -12.84 -11.16
CA LYS A 103 -52.51 -12.74 -10.10
C LYS A 103 -53.87 -12.33 -10.65
N GLU A 104 -53.90 -11.36 -11.57
CA GLU A 104 -55.14 -10.91 -12.22
C GLU A 104 -55.76 -12.02 -13.08
N ALA A 105 -54.93 -12.77 -13.82
CA ALA A 105 -55.39 -13.90 -14.63
C ALA A 105 -55.95 -15.04 -13.75
N GLN A 106 -55.28 -15.37 -12.64
CA GLN A 106 -55.77 -16.37 -11.68
C GLN A 106 -57.10 -15.96 -11.05
N ALA A 107 -57.23 -14.70 -10.61
CA ALA A 107 -58.48 -14.19 -10.05
C ALA A 107 -59.65 -14.27 -11.06
N SER A 108 -59.37 -14.07 -12.35
CA SER A 108 -60.36 -14.17 -13.43
C SER A 108 -60.77 -15.60 -13.78
N GLN A 109 -59.95 -16.60 -13.47
CA GLN A 109 -60.25 -18.04 -13.67
C GLN A 109 -60.99 -18.67 -12.49
N THR A 110 -61.05 -18.00 -11.35
CA THR A 110 -61.66 -18.53 -10.11
C THR A 110 -63.06 -17.95 -9.84
N ASN A 111 -63.55 -17.07 -10.71
CA ASN A 111 -64.91 -16.51 -10.74
C ASN A 111 -65.70 -17.06 -11.93
#